data_AF-A0A0D2J863-F1
#
_entry.id   AF-A0A0D2J863-F1
#
_cell.length_a   1.000
_cell.length_b   1.000
_cell.length_c   1.000
_cell.angle_alpha   90.00
_cell.angle_beta   90.00
_cell.angle_gamma   90.00
#
_symmetry.space_group_name_H-M   'P 1'
#
loop_
_entity.id
_entity.type
_entity.pdbx_description
1 polymer ?
#
loop_
_entity_poly.entity_id
_entity_poly.type
_entity_poly.pdbx_seq_one_letter_code
_entity_poly.pdbx_strand_id
1 'polypeptide(L)'
;MTSEPGADGWFSGNHISLCHLDLAPRNILAGLMGDGQSPQITAIFGWDSTVFALSFMSCAPPLRVWAWNNEEDEDERTANDDPPPVESRQLKSYFEEAAGLDYV
;
A
#
# COMPACT_ATOMS: atom_id res chain seq x y z
N MET A 1 20.15 4.03 20.95
CA MET A 1 19.43 5.30 20.76
C MET A 1 18.31 5.02 19.79
N THR A 2 17.06 5.15 20.22
CA THR A 2 15.89 5.03 19.34
C THR A 2 15.72 6.35 18.61
N SER A 3 15.81 6.34 17.29
CA SER A 3 15.46 7.46 16.43
C SER A 3 13.95 7.70 16.50
N GLU A 4 13.51 8.95 16.52
CA GLU A 4 12.10 9.31 16.38
C GLU A 4 11.66 9.15 14.91
N PRO A 5 10.39 8.81 14.62
CA PRO A 5 9.88 8.80 13.27
C PRO A 5 9.73 10.23 12.73
N GLY A 6 10.03 10.42 11.44
CA GLY A 6 9.83 11.66 10.71
C GLY A 6 8.35 12.00 10.52
N ALA A 7 8.07 13.16 9.94
CA ALA A 7 6.70 13.62 9.66
C ALA A 7 5.96 12.72 8.64
N ASP A 8 6.71 11.95 7.86
CA ASP A 8 6.26 10.92 6.94
C ASP A 8 5.97 9.57 7.62
N GLY A 9 6.20 9.47 8.94
CA GLY A 9 6.00 8.26 9.73
C GLY A 9 7.19 7.28 9.71
N TRP A 10 8.29 7.62 9.04
CA TRP A 10 9.44 6.73 8.86
C TRP A 10 10.60 7.06 9.80
N PHE A 11 11.27 6.03 10.33
CA PHE A 11 12.49 6.25 11.10
C PHE A 11 13.65 6.62 10.17
N SER A 12 14.06 7.89 10.21
CA SER A 12 15.22 8.35 9.42
C SER A 12 16.47 7.50 9.70
N GLY A 13 17.12 7.02 8.64
CA GLY A 13 18.32 6.18 8.73
C GLY A 13 18.09 4.70 9.02
N ASN A 14 16.83 4.24 9.10
CA ASN A 14 16.49 2.82 9.20
C ASN A 14 15.65 2.38 7.98
N HIS A 15 16.27 1.58 7.11
CA HIS A 15 15.59 1.04 5.93
C HIS A 15 14.80 -0.23 6.23
N ILE A 16 14.90 -0.78 7.45
CA ILE A 16 14.19 -2.00 7.85
C ILE A 16 12.97 -1.61 8.70
N SER A 17 11.79 -2.06 8.28
CA SER A 17 10.51 -1.84 8.95
C SER A 17 9.76 -3.16 9.13
N LEU A 18 8.73 -3.14 9.97
CA LEU A 18 7.78 -4.24 10.09
C LEU A 18 6.83 -4.21 8.89
N CYS A 19 7.02 -5.12 7.93
CA CYS A 19 6.28 -5.20 6.69
C CYS A 19 5.16 -6.23 6.79
N HIS A 20 3.91 -5.83 6.50
CA HIS A 20 2.73 -6.70 6.58
C HIS A 20 2.76 -7.85 5.56
N LEU A 21 3.38 -7.63 4.38
CA LEU A 21 3.47 -8.52 3.21
C LEU A 21 2.17 -9.01 2.58
N ASP A 22 1.05 -8.96 3.30
CA ASP A 22 -0.29 -9.31 2.79
C ASP A 22 -1.28 -8.15 2.95
N LEU A 23 -0.87 -6.93 2.64
CA LEU A 23 -1.73 -5.75 2.83
C LEU A 23 -2.76 -5.63 1.69
N ALA A 24 -3.81 -6.45 1.75
CA ALA A 24 -4.91 -6.46 0.79
C ALA A 24 -6.19 -5.83 1.39
N PRO A 25 -7.17 -5.41 0.58
CA PRO A 25 -8.44 -4.84 1.06
C PRO A 25 -9.17 -5.72 2.08
N ARG A 26 -9.10 -7.05 1.96
CA ARG A 26 -9.68 -8.00 2.93
C ARG A 26 -9.11 -7.87 4.35
N ASN A 27 -7.90 -7.31 4.45
CA ASN A 27 -7.15 -7.11 5.68
C ASN A 27 -7.25 -5.67 6.20
N ILE A 28 -8.04 -4.80 5.56
CA ILE A 28 -8.24 -3.39 5.94
C ILE A 28 -9.69 -3.19 6.37
N LEU A 29 -9.90 -2.75 7.60
CA LEU A 29 -11.21 -2.31 8.07
C LEU A 29 -11.34 -0.80 7.91
N ALA A 30 -12.34 -0.36 7.16
CA ALA A 30 -12.70 1.05 7.05
C ALA A 30 -14.05 1.30 7.74
N GLY A 31 -14.09 2.29 8.62
CA GLY A 31 -15.31 2.79 9.26
C GLY A 31 -15.89 3.99 8.53
N LEU A 32 -17.22 4.05 8.43
CA LEU A 32 -17.94 5.25 8.01
C LEU A 32 -18.20 6.13 9.24
N MET A 33 -17.63 7.32 9.25
CA MET A 33 -17.77 8.29 10.34
C MET A 33 -18.97 9.22 10.09
N GLY A 34 -20.20 8.70 10.15
CA GLY A 34 -21.42 9.52 10.01
C GLY A 34 -21.52 10.36 8.72
N ASP A 35 -22.54 11.21 8.67
CA ASP A 35 -22.98 11.91 7.46
C ASP A 35 -21.95 12.92 6.95
N GLY A 36 -21.12 12.51 5.98
CA GLY A 36 -20.26 13.39 5.19
C GLY A 36 -18.75 13.36 5.52
N GLN A 37 -18.28 12.48 6.40
CA GLN A 37 -16.84 12.32 6.63
C GLN A 37 -16.21 11.32 5.66
N SER A 38 -14.95 11.56 5.29
CA SER A 38 -14.15 10.60 4.55
C SER A 38 -14.02 9.28 5.34
N PRO A 39 -14.07 8.12 4.66
CA PRO A 39 -13.87 6.84 5.32
C PRO A 39 -12.50 6.80 6.03
N GLN A 40 -12.48 6.31 7.27
CA GLN A 40 -11.26 6.15 8.05
C GLN A 40 -10.90 4.67 8.17
N ILE A 41 -9.63 4.33 7.94
CA ILE A 41 -9.09 3.01 8.27
C ILE A 41 -9.07 2.88 9.79
N THR A 42 -9.80 1.92 10.34
CA THR A 42 -9.96 1.71 11.79
C THR A 42 -9.11 0.55 12.30
N ALA A 43 -8.81 -0.43 11.45
CA ALA A 43 -7.96 -1.56 11.81
C ALA A 43 -7.28 -2.19 10.58
N ILE A 44 -6.14 -2.82 10.82
CA ILE A 44 -5.43 -3.69 9.86
C ILE A 44 -5.31 -5.08 10.52
N PHE A 45 -5.72 -6.13 9.81
CA PHE A 45 -5.72 -7.53 10.24
C PHE A 45 -4.79 -8.39 9.37
N GLY A 46 -4.58 -9.65 9.74
CA GLY A 46 -3.82 -10.58 8.88
C GLY A 46 -2.30 -10.44 9.02
N TRP A 47 -1.81 -10.20 10.23
CA TRP A 47 -0.39 -10.00 10.53
C TRP A 47 0.46 -11.29 10.56
N ASP A 48 -0.07 -12.44 10.15
CA ASP A 48 0.63 -13.73 10.21
C ASP A 48 1.82 -13.83 9.24
N SER A 49 1.80 -13.05 8.16
CA SER A 49 2.84 -12.99 7.13
C SER A 49 3.89 -11.90 7.37
N THR A 50 3.84 -11.23 8.52
CA THR A 50 4.66 -10.05 8.81
C THR A 50 6.13 -10.40 9.03
N VAL A 51 7.04 -9.60 8.46
CA VAL A 51 8.49 -9.73 8.64
C VAL A 51 9.16 -8.39 8.88
N PHE A 52 10.35 -8.39 9.50
CA PHE A 52 11.25 -7.23 9.43
C PHE A 52 12.01 -7.28 8.11
N ALA A 53 11.70 -6.36 7.20
CA ALA A 53 12.33 -6.29 5.90
C ALA A 53 12.48 -4.84 5.42
N LEU A 54 13.01 -4.65 4.22
CA LEU A 54 13.21 -3.31 3.67
C LEU A 54 11.85 -2.62 3.50
N SER A 55 11.75 -1.34 3.90
CA SER A 55 10.47 -0.61 3.97
C SER A 55 9.65 -0.67 2.67
N PHE A 56 10.30 -0.68 1.50
CA PHE A 56 9.64 -0.79 0.21
C PHE A 56 8.83 -2.09 0.05
N MET A 57 9.16 -3.16 0.78
CA MET A 57 8.39 -4.40 0.79
C MET A 57 7.01 -4.25 1.43
N SER A 58 6.77 -3.16 2.16
CA SER A 58 5.43 -2.78 2.63
C SER A 58 4.58 -2.16 1.52
N CYS A 59 5.23 -1.66 0.46
CA CYS A 59 4.61 -1.02 -0.69
C CYS A 59 4.40 -2.06 -1.81
N ALA A 60 3.84 -3.23 -1.50
CA ALA A 60 3.36 -4.11 -2.57
C ALA A 60 2.30 -3.33 -3.39
N PRO A 61 2.40 -3.29 -4.72
CA PRO A 61 1.50 -2.51 -5.55
C PRO A 61 0.09 -3.08 -5.38
N PRO A 62 -0.89 -2.31 -4.87
CA PRO A 62 -2.25 -2.81 -4.75
C PRO A 62 -2.90 -2.79 -6.12
N LEU A 63 -2.51 -3.73 -7.00
CA LEU A 63 -3.04 -3.87 -8.37
C LEU A 63 -4.56 -3.95 -8.40
N ARG A 64 -5.14 -4.45 -7.30
CA ARG A 64 -6.58 -4.41 -7.01
C ARG A 64 -7.23 -3.01 -7.13
N VAL A 65 -6.45 -1.94 -6.99
CA VAL A 65 -6.97 -0.57 -6.98
C VAL A 65 -7.07 -0.01 -8.40
N TRP A 66 -6.11 -0.30 -9.28
CA TRP A 66 -6.06 0.30 -10.62
C TRP A 66 -6.04 -0.69 -11.79
N ALA A 67 -5.63 -1.94 -11.55
CA ALA A 67 -5.55 -3.04 -12.51
C ALA A 67 -6.55 -4.16 -12.19
N TRP A 68 -7.64 -3.85 -11.46
CA TRP A 68 -8.67 -4.83 -11.13
C TRP A 68 -9.30 -5.40 -12.41
N ASN A 69 -9.02 -6.66 -12.69
CA ASN A 69 -9.70 -7.44 -13.72
C ASN A 69 -10.67 -8.40 -13.03
N ASN A 70 -11.97 -8.29 -13.33
CA ASN A 70 -13.02 -9.13 -12.73
C ASN A 70 -12.89 -10.63 -13.08
N GLU A 71 -11.99 -10.98 -14.01
CA GLU A 71 -11.90 -12.31 -14.61
C GLU A 71 -10.63 -13.09 -14.22
N GLU A 72 -9.61 -12.47 -13.61
CA GLU A 72 -8.34 -13.13 -13.28
C GLU A 72 -7.84 -12.77 -11.86
N ASP A 73 -7.13 -13.71 -11.22
CA ASP A 73 -6.32 -13.43 -10.03
C ASP A 73 -5.28 -12.34 -10.36
N GLU A 74 -4.87 -11.56 -9.36
CA GLU A 74 -3.84 -10.52 -9.55
C GLU A 74 -2.57 -11.06 -10.20
N ASP A 75 -2.33 -10.67 -11.45
CA ASP A 75 -1.06 -10.94 -12.12
C ASP A 75 -0.07 -9.82 -11.76
N GLU A 76 0.75 -10.06 -10.75
CA GLU A 76 1.81 -9.15 -10.30
C GLU A 76 2.75 -8.69 -11.43
N ARG A 77 2.87 -9.47 -12.51
CA ARG A 77 3.71 -9.12 -13.68
C ARG A 77 3.19 -7.90 -14.43
N THR A 78 1.91 -7.59 -14.28
CA THR A 78 1.25 -6.45 -14.93
C THR A 78 1.37 -5.16 -14.11
N ALA A 79 2.07 -5.18 -12.97
CA ALA A 79 2.18 -4.01 -12.09
C ALA A 79 2.72 -2.75 -12.77
N ASN A 80 3.63 -2.94 -13.71
CA ASN A 80 4.26 -1.87 -14.47
C ASN A 80 3.43 -1.43 -15.68
N ASP A 81 2.41 -2.17 -16.07
CA ASP A 81 1.56 -1.83 -17.21
C ASP A 81 0.69 -0.61 -16.88
N ASP A 82 0.44 0.23 -17.87
CA ASP A 82 -0.43 1.38 -17.70
C ASP A 82 -1.89 0.94 -17.78
N PRO A 83 -2.69 1.14 -16.72
CA PRO A 83 -4.07 0.73 -16.76
C PRO A 83 -4.86 1.57 -17.78
N PRO A 84 -5.78 0.97 -18.56
CA PRO A 84 -6.50 1.69 -19.61
C PRO A 84 -7.28 2.93 -19.11
N PRO A 85 -8.03 2.88 -17.98
CA PRO A 85 -8.75 4.03 -17.47
C PRO A 85 -7.82 5.15 -16.98
N VAL A 86 -8.21 6.41 -17.22
CA VAL A 86 -7.44 7.58 -16.77
C VAL A 86 -7.39 7.66 -15.24
N GLU A 87 -8.50 7.34 -14.56
CA GLU A 87 -8.58 7.32 -13.09
C GLU A 87 -7.62 6.28 -12.50
N SER A 88 -7.55 5.09 -13.10
CA SER A 88 -6.59 4.04 -12.71
C SER A 88 -5.13 4.50 -12.87
N ARG A 89 -4.81 5.26 -13.92
CA ARG A 89 -3.46 5.84 -14.10
C ARG A 89 -3.13 6.87 -13.01
N GLN A 90 -4.10 7.67 -12.59
CA GLN A 90 -3.91 8.60 -11.47
C GLN A 90 -3.65 7.84 -10.16
N LEU A 91 -4.39 6.78 -9.88
CA LEU A 91 -4.19 5.94 -8.70
C LEU A 91 -2.80 5.27 -8.70
N LYS A 92 -2.37 4.73 -9.84
CA LYS A 92 -1.01 4.19 -10.02
C LYS A 92 0.05 5.26 -9.74
N SER A 93 -0.12 6.47 -10.25
CA SER A 93 0.85 7.56 -10.03
C SER A 93 0.97 7.98 -8.56
N TYR A 94 -0.12 8.01 -7.79
CA TYR A 94 -0.06 8.29 -6.35
C TYR A 94 0.68 7.18 -5.58
N PHE A 95 0.49 5.93 -6.01
CA PHE A 95 1.23 4.81 -5.43
C PHE A 95 2.74 4.92 -5.72
N GLU A 96 3.12 5.17 -6.97
CA GLU A 96 4.54 5.32 -7.37
C GLU A 96 5.22 6.48 -6.63
N GLU A 97 4.51 7.61 -6.47
CA GLU A 97 4.99 8.75 -5.68
C GLU A 97 5.21 8.37 -4.20
N ALA A 98 4.28 7.60 -3.61
CA ALA A 98 4.36 7.19 -2.21
C ALA A 98 5.38 6.07 -1.96
N ALA A 99 5.53 5.13 -2.89
CA ALA A 99 6.51 4.05 -2.82
C ALA A 99 7.94 4.59 -2.96
N GLY A 100 8.10 5.70 -3.68
CA GLY A 100 9.37 6.41 -3.81
C GLY A 100 10.38 5.70 -4.71
N LEU A 101 11.57 6.30 -4.81
CA LEU A 101 12.63 5.85 -5.74
C LEU A 101 13.24 4.48 -5.39
N ASP A 102 13.04 4.00 -4.16
CA ASP A 102 13.56 2.72 -3.70
C ASP A 102 12.72 1.53 -4.22
N TYR A 103 11.55 1.81 -4.78
CA TYR A 103 10.70 0.85 -5.47
C TYR A 103 11.11 0.77 -6.95
N VAL A 104 11.86 -0.28 -7.31
CA VAL A 104 12.41 -0.53 -8.66
C VAL A 104 12.02 -1.92 -9.16
#